data_AF-A0A1V4SKX2-F1
#
_entry.id   AF-A0A1V4SKX2-F1
#
_cell.length_a   1.000
_cell.length_b   1.000
_cell.length_c   1.000
_cell.angle_alpha   90.00
_cell.angle_beta   90.00
_cell.angle_gamma   90.00
#
_symmetry.space_group_name_H-M   'P 1'
#
loop_
_entity.id
_entity.type
_entity.pdbx_description
1 polymer ?
#
loop_
_entity_poly.entity_id
_entity_poly.type
_entity_poly.pdbx_seq_one_letter_code
_entity_poly.pdbx_strand_id
1 'polypeptide(L)'
;MSTEDIEKVIYKGANAWNMYRDLNPDTLLDSRSGECVARLLSKTRTENNLGIDFTGYNFSGLNFAKADLSLLKLNAVDFRNTILTDAKLLYTELRDADLRDATLQNASLQEVIFIGADLRNTNFINAVLSNANLLYAKLDGADFTMARLDRCICNIDEFRKTKNDNTDESTMIFYSSEYEKNNRIIKSIVFLPEHKQAGIAILEYFSEVLRQKYPYMEVKITIEQLDKKVRMIIDPPEGEQEIIERTLEEYGMVISGKMKPEEFLENPMEVLRLKNKLEIAEMELRQERRIFQLTENHYGNRILSLENEITNLYGIIGQAFGNSKETNNIMKTLVEKYHDSEIALSALNLIEEKIETGISDEDAEKIYKLLYDAREKKPGIITDLKTFIIGSMSGATGNMVADIIPKLLLLLPIINKF
;
A
#
# COMPACT_ATOMS: atom_id res chain seq x y z
N MET A 1 -6.92 -5.19 11.57
CA MET A 1 -5.87 -5.23 12.61
C MET A 1 -6.55 -5.16 13.98
N SER A 2 -5.93 -5.64 15.07
CA SER A 2 -6.53 -5.37 16.40
C SER A 2 -6.40 -3.87 16.72
N THR A 3 -7.34 -3.30 17.47
CA THR A 3 -7.26 -1.90 17.92
C THR A 3 -5.97 -1.60 18.69
N GLU A 4 -5.42 -2.60 19.38
CA GLU A 4 -4.19 -2.49 20.16
C GLU A 4 -2.93 -2.34 19.27
N ASP A 5 -2.95 -2.91 18.06
CA ASP A 5 -1.87 -2.76 17.10
C ASP A 5 -1.88 -1.38 16.45
N ILE A 6 -3.07 -0.82 16.17
CA ILE A 6 -3.23 0.53 15.61
C ILE A 6 -2.62 1.55 16.58
N GLU A 7 -2.97 1.42 17.85
CA GLU A 7 -2.46 2.25 18.92
C GLU A 7 -0.93 2.16 19.02
N LYS A 8 -0.36 0.95 19.03
CA LYS A 8 1.10 0.75 19.06
C LYS A 8 1.82 1.36 17.85
N VAL A 9 1.25 1.24 16.66
CA VAL A 9 1.85 1.78 15.43
C VAL A 9 1.80 3.30 15.43
N ILE A 10 0.66 3.90 15.80
CA ILE A 10 0.54 5.37 15.88
C ILE A 10 1.47 5.94 16.96
N TYR A 11 1.60 5.28 18.12
CA TYR A 11 2.55 5.70 19.16
C TYR A 11 4.03 5.67 18.73
N LYS A 12 4.38 4.87 17.71
CA LYS A 12 5.74 4.86 17.12
C LYS A 12 5.97 6.05 16.18
N GLY A 13 4.96 6.87 15.90
CA GLY A 13 5.03 8.09 15.12
C GLY A 13 4.68 7.91 13.64
N ALA A 14 4.66 9.02 12.91
CA ALA A 14 4.22 9.11 11.52
C ALA A 14 4.92 8.13 10.57
N ASN A 15 6.24 7.93 10.69
CA ASN A 15 6.96 7.00 9.82
C ASN A 15 6.47 5.56 9.97
N ALA A 16 6.19 5.12 11.19
CA ALA A 16 5.70 3.77 11.44
C ALA A 16 4.27 3.58 10.91
N TRP A 17 3.40 4.58 11.11
CA TRP A 17 2.04 4.57 10.58
C TRP A 17 2.02 4.59 9.05
N ASN A 18 2.76 5.51 8.43
CA ASN A 18 2.77 5.67 6.98
C ASN A 18 3.34 4.43 6.30
N MET A 19 4.44 3.85 6.84
CA MET A 19 4.99 2.59 6.33
C MET A 19 3.99 1.43 6.48
N TYR A 20 3.27 1.36 7.60
CA TYR A 20 2.22 0.36 7.79
C TYR A 20 1.11 0.52 6.74
N ARG A 21 0.64 1.75 6.50
CA ARG A 21 -0.38 2.03 5.49
C ARG A 21 0.09 1.63 4.09
N ASP A 22 1.31 1.97 3.72
CA ASP A 22 1.85 1.67 2.38
C ASP A 22 1.98 0.15 2.14
N LEU A 23 2.29 -0.61 3.20
CA LEU A 23 2.31 -2.08 3.15
C LEU A 23 0.91 -2.70 3.16
N ASN A 24 -0.14 -1.95 3.53
CA ASN A 24 -1.50 -2.46 3.68
C ASN A 24 -2.55 -1.51 3.05
N PRO A 25 -2.47 -1.24 1.73
CA PRO A 25 -3.28 -0.21 1.07
C PRO A 25 -4.79 -0.47 1.10
N ASP A 26 -5.20 -1.73 1.23
CA ASP A 26 -6.62 -2.12 1.29
C ASP A 26 -7.22 -2.04 2.72
N THR A 27 -6.43 -1.62 3.71
CA THR A 27 -6.91 -1.51 5.09
C THR A 27 -7.79 -0.29 5.24
N LEU A 28 -9.08 -0.47 4.98
CA LEU A 28 -10.11 0.45 5.45
C LEU A 28 -10.20 0.34 6.98
N LEU A 29 -10.10 1.45 7.71
CA LEU A 29 -10.50 1.46 9.12
C LEU A 29 -12.00 1.14 9.16
N ASP A 30 -12.35 -0.01 9.73
CA ASP A 30 -13.72 -0.28 10.12
C ASP A 30 -14.13 0.67 11.27
N SER A 31 -15.43 0.73 11.60
CA SER A 31 -15.94 1.66 12.61
C SER A 31 -15.24 1.52 13.96
N ARG A 32 -14.91 0.29 14.38
CA ARG A 32 -14.19 0.01 15.65
C ARG A 32 -12.77 0.56 15.63
N SER A 33 -12.09 0.39 14.50
CA SER A 33 -10.73 0.91 14.31
C SER A 33 -10.73 2.43 14.26
N GLY A 34 -11.74 3.04 13.62
CA GLY A 34 -11.95 4.49 13.62
C GLY A 34 -12.23 5.05 15.02
N GLU A 35 -13.08 4.40 15.82
CA GLU A 35 -13.31 4.76 17.22
C GLU A 35 -12.01 4.69 18.05
N CYS A 36 -11.16 3.71 17.79
CA CYS A 36 -9.87 3.61 18.45
C CYS A 36 -8.97 4.79 18.10
N VAL A 37 -8.91 5.19 16.83
CA VAL A 37 -8.17 6.38 16.38
C VAL A 37 -8.72 7.65 17.05
N ALA A 38 -10.04 7.82 17.10
CA ALA A 38 -10.66 8.98 17.77
C ALA A 38 -10.31 9.05 19.27
N ARG A 39 -10.40 7.91 19.96
CA ARG A 39 -10.02 7.78 21.38
C ARG A 39 -8.53 8.02 21.60
N LEU A 40 -7.68 7.64 20.66
CA LEU A 40 -6.24 7.88 20.74
C LEU A 40 -5.93 9.37 20.57
N LEU A 41 -6.49 10.01 19.54
CA LEU A 41 -6.26 11.42 19.24
C LEU A 41 -6.83 12.38 20.30
N SER A 42 -7.79 11.94 21.11
CA SER A 42 -8.22 12.69 22.31
C SER A 42 -7.25 12.61 23.49
N LYS A 43 -6.25 11.73 23.43
CA LYS A 43 -5.23 11.54 24.49
C LYS A 43 -3.82 11.91 24.03
N THR A 44 -3.56 12.03 22.73
CA THR A 44 -2.25 12.40 22.21
C THR A 44 -2.00 13.90 22.34
N ARG A 45 -0.72 14.29 22.29
CA ARG A 45 -0.30 15.68 22.16
C ARG A 45 -0.03 15.98 20.69
N THR A 46 -0.29 17.21 20.27
CA THR A 46 -0.09 17.73 18.90
C THR A 46 1.23 17.29 18.24
N GLU A 47 2.33 17.30 19.00
CA GLU A 47 3.68 16.96 18.52
C GLU A 47 3.79 15.53 17.95
N ASN A 48 2.95 14.61 18.42
CA ASN A 48 2.98 13.21 17.99
C ASN A 48 2.22 12.98 16.68
N ASN A 49 1.41 13.95 16.25
CA ASN A 49 0.55 13.83 15.08
C ASN A 49 1.23 14.26 13.78
N LEU A 50 2.40 14.91 13.87
CA LEU A 50 3.06 15.51 12.71
C LEU A 50 3.34 14.50 11.60
N GLY A 51 2.65 14.67 10.47
CA GLY A 51 2.87 13.87 9.26
C GLY A 51 2.19 12.49 9.26
N ILE A 52 1.36 12.17 10.25
CA ILE A 52 0.52 10.97 10.21
C ILE A 52 -0.52 11.15 9.09
N ASP A 53 -0.61 10.16 8.21
CA ASP A 53 -1.42 10.23 7.02
C ASP A 53 -2.63 9.28 7.07
N PHE A 54 -3.81 9.88 7.14
CA PHE A 54 -5.13 9.25 7.11
C PHE A 54 -5.91 9.66 5.85
N THR A 55 -5.20 9.99 4.75
CA THR A 55 -5.81 10.32 3.47
C THR A 55 -6.76 9.20 3.00
N GLY A 56 -7.98 9.57 2.61
CA GLY A 56 -8.99 8.65 2.05
C GLY A 56 -9.72 7.76 3.07
N TYR A 57 -9.44 7.88 4.37
CA TYR A 57 -10.08 7.04 5.38
C TYR A 57 -11.55 7.42 5.62
N ASN A 58 -12.34 6.46 6.09
CA ASN A 58 -13.73 6.69 6.49
C ASN A 58 -13.86 6.84 8.00
N PHE A 59 -14.27 8.03 8.42
CA PHE A 59 -14.56 8.40 9.80
C PHE A 59 -15.99 8.94 9.97
N SER A 60 -16.87 8.64 9.01
CA SER A 60 -18.26 9.09 9.02
C SER A 60 -19.00 8.63 10.28
N GLY A 61 -19.77 9.54 10.88
CA GLY A 61 -20.57 9.29 12.08
C GLY A 61 -19.79 9.10 13.38
N LEU A 62 -18.45 9.18 13.36
CA LEU A 62 -17.64 8.99 14.55
C LEU A 62 -17.58 10.24 15.44
N ASN A 63 -17.17 10.04 16.69
CA ASN A 63 -17.03 11.12 17.67
C ASN A 63 -15.55 11.42 17.97
N PHE A 64 -15.09 12.57 17.49
CA PHE A 64 -13.79 13.17 17.70
C PHE A 64 -13.88 14.44 18.56
N ALA A 65 -14.93 14.60 19.38
CA ALA A 65 -15.07 15.76 20.25
C ALA A 65 -13.83 15.90 21.16
N LYS A 66 -13.27 17.11 21.22
CA LYS A 66 -12.05 17.47 21.97
C LYS A 66 -10.79 16.73 21.52
N ALA A 67 -10.82 16.00 20.41
CA ALA A 67 -9.64 15.33 19.88
C ALA A 67 -8.64 16.34 19.29
N ASP A 68 -7.36 15.99 19.33
CA ASP A 68 -6.30 16.72 18.67
C ASP A 68 -5.96 16.03 17.34
N LEU A 69 -6.42 16.62 16.25
CA LEU A 69 -6.16 16.23 14.86
C LEU A 69 -5.17 17.20 14.18
N SER A 70 -4.52 18.07 14.95
CA SER A 70 -3.57 19.05 14.42
C SER A 70 -2.41 18.35 13.69
N LEU A 71 -1.93 18.96 12.61
CA LEU A 71 -0.80 18.48 11.77
C LEU A 71 -1.02 17.13 11.06
N LEU A 72 -2.24 16.59 11.06
CA LEU A 72 -2.59 15.37 10.32
C LEU A 72 -2.79 15.66 8.83
N LYS A 73 -2.52 14.66 7.99
CA LYS A 73 -2.96 14.63 6.58
C LYS A 73 -4.25 13.83 6.48
N LEU A 74 -5.34 14.53 6.17
CA LEU A 74 -6.71 14.00 6.10
C LEU A 74 -7.34 14.35 4.75
N ASN A 75 -6.54 14.40 3.68
CA ASN A 75 -7.04 14.69 2.34
C ASN A 75 -8.01 13.57 1.89
N ALA A 76 -9.08 13.92 1.17
CA ALA A 76 -10.12 13.00 0.69
C ALA A 76 -10.76 12.11 1.78
N VAL A 77 -10.65 12.47 3.06
CA VAL A 77 -11.25 11.73 4.17
C VAL A 77 -12.78 11.88 4.16
N ASP A 78 -13.50 10.86 4.60
CA ASP A 78 -14.95 10.92 4.80
C ASP A 78 -15.26 11.20 6.28
N PHE A 79 -15.67 12.43 6.58
CA PHE A 79 -16.11 12.92 7.88
C PHE A 79 -17.60 13.28 7.90
N ARG A 80 -18.41 12.65 7.04
CA ARG A 80 -19.86 12.91 7.03
C ARG A 80 -20.49 12.59 8.38
N ASN A 81 -21.32 13.48 8.90
CA ASN A 81 -22.00 13.32 10.20
C ASN A 81 -21.04 13.14 11.39
N THR A 82 -19.76 13.48 11.27
CA THR A 82 -18.77 13.33 12.34
C THR A 82 -18.90 14.45 13.38
N ILE A 83 -18.73 14.11 14.66
CA ILE A 83 -18.74 15.08 15.76
C ILE A 83 -17.29 15.51 16.05
N LEU A 84 -16.96 16.77 15.79
CA LEU A 84 -15.66 17.42 16.00
C LEU A 84 -15.78 18.64 16.94
N THR A 85 -16.80 18.66 17.80
CA THR A 85 -17.03 19.74 18.78
C THR A 85 -15.80 19.91 19.69
N ASP A 86 -15.34 21.16 19.86
CA ASP A 86 -14.14 21.52 20.63
C ASP A 86 -12.83 20.84 20.15
N ALA A 87 -12.81 20.24 18.95
CA ALA A 87 -11.61 19.58 18.42
C ALA A 87 -10.54 20.60 18.00
N LYS A 88 -9.27 20.17 18.00
CA LYS A 88 -8.13 20.94 17.49
C LYS A 88 -7.68 20.36 16.17
N LEU A 89 -7.64 21.16 15.12
CA LEU A 89 -7.18 20.77 13.79
C LEU A 89 -6.16 21.79 13.27
N LEU A 90 -5.27 22.29 14.12
CA LEU A 90 -4.31 23.32 13.71
C LEU A 90 -3.42 22.78 12.58
N TYR A 91 -3.28 23.53 11.49
CA TYR A 91 -2.43 23.17 10.34
C TYR A 91 -2.78 21.84 9.66
N THR A 92 -4.00 21.34 9.84
CA THR A 92 -4.44 20.07 9.27
C THR A 92 -4.76 20.21 7.77
N GLU A 93 -4.42 19.19 6.99
CA GLU A 93 -4.77 19.13 5.56
C GLU A 93 -6.07 18.35 5.34
N LEU A 94 -7.09 18.99 4.78
CA LEU A 94 -8.43 18.44 4.50
C LEU A 94 -8.84 18.69 3.04
N ARG A 95 -7.89 18.61 2.10
CA ARG A 95 -8.19 18.81 0.67
C ARG A 95 -9.15 17.75 0.17
N ASP A 96 -10.16 18.15 -0.59
CA ASP A 96 -11.17 17.25 -1.17
C ASP A 96 -11.89 16.34 -0.15
N ALA A 97 -11.83 16.67 1.15
CA ALA A 97 -12.49 15.92 2.21
C ALA A 97 -14.01 16.12 2.19
N ASP A 98 -14.78 15.13 2.64
CA ASP A 98 -16.23 15.18 2.75
C ASP A 98 -16.66 15.39 4.21
N LEU A 99 -17.05 16.60 4.58
CA LEU A 99 -17.47 17.00 5.93
C LEU A 99 -18.96 17.33 6.00
N ARG A 100 -19.77 16.80 5.06
CA ARG A 100 -21.21 17.10 5.04
C ARG A 100 -21.88 16.72 6.35
N ASP A 101 -22.69 17.64 6.86
CA ASP A 101 -23.42 17.48 8.12
C ASP A 101 -22.52 17.24 9.36
N ALA A 102 -21.21 17.50 9.28
CA ALA A 102 -20.29 17.41 10.40
C ALA A 102 -20.49 18.56 11.41
N THR A 103 -20.15 18.33 12.68
CA THR A 103 -20.23 19.35 13.74
C THR A 103 -18.84 19.79 14.19
N LEU A 104 -18.45 21.01 13.85
CA LEU A 104 -17.18 21.67 14.20
C LEU A 104 -17.37 22.85 15.17
N GLN A 105 -18.44 22.81 15.98
CA GLN A 105 -18.73 23.86 16.94
C GLN A 105 -17.56 24.05 17.92
N ASN A 106 -17.15 25.30 18.14
CA ASN A 106 -16.00 25.71 18.95
C ASN A 106 -14.64 25.10 18.52
N ALA A 107 -14.53 24.49 17.34
CA ALA A 107 -13.29 23.85 16.91
C ALA A 107 -12.19 24.89 16.60
N SER A 108 -10.94 24.51 16.87
CA SER A 108 -9.75 25.30 16.50
C SER A 108 -9.25 24.86 15.13
N LEU A 109 -9.47 25.70 14.12
CA LEU A 109 -9.26 25.44 12.69
C LEU A 109 -8.26 26.42 12.07
N GLN A 110 -7.35 26.99 12.87
CA GLN A 110 -6.38 27.94 12.34
C GLN A 110 -5.45 27.27 11.33
N GLU A 111 -5.25 27.95 10.19
CA GLU A 111 -4.37 27.51 9.10
C GLU A 111 -4.74 26.13 8.50
N VAL A 112 -6.01 25.73 8.60
CA VAL A 112 -6.51 24.51 7.96
C VAL A 112 -6.66 24.69 6.45
N ILE A 113 -6.36 23.63 5.71
CA ILE A 113 -6.50 23.61 4.25
C ILE A 113 -7.73 22.78 3.86
N PHE A 114 -8.83 23.45 3.53
CA PHE A 114 -10.10 22.87 3.08
C PHE A 114 -10.30 22.95 1.55
N ILE A 115 -9.22 23.05 0.78
CA ILE A 115 -9.33 23.26 -0.67
C ILE A 115 -10.12 22.13 -1.32
N GLY A 116 -11.21 22.45 -2.02
CA GLY A 116 -12.07 21.47 -2.69
C GLY A 116 -12.98 20.64 -1.77
N ALA A 117 -12.94 20.87 -0.45
CA ALA A 117 -13.72 20.10 0.51
C ALA A 117 -15.24 20.31 0.36
N ASP A 118 -16.02 19.28 0.67
CA ASP A 118 -17.48 19.37 0.74
C ASP A 118 -17.91 19.67 2.18
N LEU A 119 -18.25 20.92 2.46
CA LEU A 119 -18.59 21.45 3.79
C LEU A 119 -20.08 21.81 3.89
N ARG A 120 -20.93 21.21 3.04
CA ARG A 120 -22.37 21.52 3.03
C ARG A 120 -23.01 21.10 4.35
N ASN A 121 -23.86 21.99 4.89
CA ASN A 121 -24.50 21.83 6.20
C ASN A 121 -23.54 21.63 7.39
N THR A 122 -22.24 21.91 7.25
CA THR A 122 -21.29 21.80 8.36
C THR A 122 -21.54 22.91 9.39
N ASN A 123 -21.53 22.55 10.67
CA ASN A 123 -21.73 23.50 11.77
C ASN A 123 -20.38 24.02 12.28
N PHE A 124 -20.06 25.29 11.99
CA PHE A 124 -18.86 26.01 12.44
C PHE A 124 -19.17 27.06 13.54
N ILE A 125 -20.27 26.93 14.26
CA ILE A 125 -20.66 27.92 15.29
C ILE A 125 -19.52 28.11 16.29
N ASN A 126 -19.13 29.36 16.55
CA ASN A 126 -17.99 29.74 17.43
C ASN A 126 -16.62 29.13 17.05
N ALA A 127 -16.46 28.53 15.88
CA ALA A 127 -15.19 27.96 15.46
C ALA A 127 -14.17 29.06 15.11
N VAL A 128 -12.88 28.74 15.19
CA VAL A 128 -11.79 29.67 14.88
C VAL A 128 -11.08 29.23 13.60
N LEU A 129 -11.39 29.86 12.46
CA LEU A 129 -10.84 29.55 11.14
C LEU A 129 -9.84 30.60 10.65
N SER A 130 -9.14 31.28 11.57
CA SER A 130 -8.16 32.30 11.19
C SER A 130 -7.09 31.72 10.23
N ASN A 131 -6.86 32.40 9.11
CA ASN A 131 -5.98 31.99 8.01
C ASN A 131 -6.33 30.64 7.34
N ALA A 132 -7.53 30.09 7.54
CA ALA A 132 -7.94 28.87 6.86
C ALA A 132 -8.19 29.12 5.36
N ASN A 133 -7.97 28.09 4.54
CA ASN A 133 -8.16 28.16 3.08
C ASN A 133 -9.35 27.30 2.64
N LEU A 134 -10.45 27.95 2.26
CA LEU A 134 -11.70 27.35 1.79
C LEU A 134 -11.88 27.49 0.26
N LEU A 135 -10.80 27.69 -0.51
CA LEU A 135 -10.92 27.81 -1.97
C LEU A 135 -11.52 26.54 -2.58
N TYR A 136 -12.48 26.71 -3.49
CA TYR A 136 -13.23 25.62 -4.14
C TYR A 136 -14.04 24.72 -3.19
N ALA A 137 -14.13 25.05 -1.91
CA ALA A 137 -14.98 24.32 -0.98
C ALA A 137 -16.47 24.59 -1.27
N LYS A 138 -17.32 23.59 -1.07
CA LYS A 138 -18.78 23.74 -1.17
C LYS A 138 -19.36 24.10 0.18
N LEU A 139 -20.07 25.22 0.28
CA LEU A 139 -20.49 25.78 1.57
C LEU A 139 -22.00 25.90 1.73
N ASP A 140 -22.80 25.32 0.82
CA ASP A 140 -24.26 25.40 0.88
C ASP A 140 -24.78 24.98 2.27
N GLY A 141 -25.43 25.91 2.99
CA GLY A 141 -26.02 25.65 4.30
C GLY A 141 -25.04 25.53 5.48
N ALA A 142 -23.73 25.76 5.27
CA ALA A 142 -22.78 25.81 6.38
C ALA A 142 -23.10 26.96 7.35
N ASP A 143 -22.91 26.74 8.66
CA ASP A 143 -23.22 27.72 9.70
C ASP A 143 -21.95 28.25 10.38
N PHE A 144 -21.53 29.45 9.99
CA PHE A 144 -20.42 30.22 10.53
C PHE A 144 -20.85 31.22 11.62
N THR A 145 -22.04 31.12 12.20
CA THR A 145 -22.51 32.05 13.25
C THR A 145 -21.47 32.19 14.35
N MET A 146 -21.06 33.44 14.67
CA MET A 146 -20.03 33.77 15.66
C MET A 146 -18.65 33.13 15.41
N ALA A 147 -18.39 32.59 14.21
CA ALA A 147 -17.07 32.08 13.86
C ALA A 147 -16.06 33.23 13.70
N ARG A 148 -14.78 32.94 13.95
CA ARG A 148 -13.68 33.87 13.67
C ARG A 148 -13.04 33.53 12.34
N LEU A 149 -13.14 34.42 11.37
CA LEU A 149 -12.71 34.20 9.99
C LEU A 149 -11.50 35.07 9.59
N ASP A 150 -10.71 35.51 10.57
CA ASP A 150 -9.59 36.43 10.36
C ASP A 150 -8.65 35.96 9.24
N ARG A 151 -8.54 36.70 8.12
CA ARG A 151 -7.72 36.33 6.93
C ARG A 151 -8.06 34.97 6.33
N CYS A 152 -9.26 34.44 6.57
CA CYS A 152 -9.73 33.24 5.91
C CYS A 152 -9.97 33.52 4.43
N ILE A 153 -9.56 32.58 3.57
CA ILE A 153 -9.71 32.69 2.12
C ILE A 153 -10.92 31.87 1.67
N CYS A 154 -11.84 32.45 0.92
CA CYS A 154 -13.06 31.77 0.45
C CYS A 154 -13.57 32.31 -0.88
N ASN A 155 -14.37 31.52 -1.61
CA ASN A 155 -15.13 32.03 -2.75
C ASN A 155 -16.36 32.81 -2.25
N ILE A 156 -16.56 34.05 -2.74
CA ILE A 156 -17.65 34.94 -2.32
C ILE A 156 -19.04 34.34 -2.62
N ASP A 157 -19.18 33.61 -3.72
CA ASP A 157 -20.46 33.05 -4.14
C ASP A 157 -20.84 31.82 -3.30
N GLU A 158 -19.84 31.08 -2.82
CA GLU A 158 -20.07 30.01 -1.85
C GLU A 158 -20.37 30.58 -0.46
N PHE A 159 -19.60 31.58 -0.03
CA PHE A 159 -19.78 32.19 1.28
C PHE A 159 -21.17 32.84 1.45
N ARG A 160 -21.73 33.43 0.39
CA ARG A 160 -23.10 33.99 0.37
C ARG A 160 -24.21 32.96 0.61
N LYS A 161 -23.93 31.67 0.46
CA LYS A 161 -24.90 30.58 0.69
C LYS A 161 -24.85 30.03 2.12
N THR A 162 -23.99 30.60 2.95
CA THR A 162 -23.80 30.20 4.34
C THR A 162 -24.74 30.97 5.27
N LYS A 163 -24.89 30.47 6.48
CA LYS A 163 -25.40 31.24 7.61
C LYS A 163 -24.20 31.80 8.39
N ASN A 164 -24.19 33.10 8.63
CA ASN A 164 -23.02 33.83 9.15
C ASN A 164 -23.43 34.95 10.11
N ASP A 165 -24.47 34.72 10.91
CA ASP A 165 -24.98 35.73 11.86
C ASP A 165 -23.90 36.13 12.87
N ASN A 166 -23.68 37.44 13.05
CA ASN A 166 -22.66 37.99 13.95
C ASN A 166 -21.22 37.54 13.65
N THR A 167 -20.90 37.29 12.39
CA THR A 167 -19.56 36.93 11.93
C THR A 167 -18.85 38.15 11.35
N ASP A 168 -17.60 38.39 11.74
CA ASP A 168 -16.78 39.48 11.17
C ASP A 168 -16.08 39.00 9.89
N GLU A 169 -16.49 39.58 8.77
CA GLU A 169 -15.96 39.28 7.43
C GLU A 169 -14.94 40.31 6.95
N SER A 170 -14.70 41.38 7.72
CA SER A 170 -13.92 42.55 7.27
C SER A 170 -12.47 42.23 6.90
N THR A 171 -11.92 41.16 7.47
CA THR A 171 -10.54 40.71 7.25
C THR A 171 -10.45 39.46 6.38
N MET A 172 -11.58 38.93 5.89
CA MET A 172 -11.60 37.80 4.96
C MET A 172 -11.06 38.20 3.59
N ILE A 173 -10.52 37.21 2.89
CA ILE A 173 -10.03 37.35 1.52
C ILE A 173 -10.99 36.59 0.59
N PHE A 174 -11.79 37.34 -0.16
CA PHE A 174 -12.76 36.76 -1.08
C PHE A 174 -12.25 36.66 -2.52
N TYR A 175 -12.52 35.53 -3.16
CA TYR A 175 -12.35 35.29 -4.59
C TYR A 175 -13.74 35.20 -5.25
N SER A 176 -13.95 35.76 -6.45
CA SER A 176 -15.26 35.64 -7.13
C SER A 176 -15.24 34.63 -8.27
N SER A 177 -16.35 33.89 -8.44
CA SER A 177 -16.48 32.96 -9.57
C SER A 177 -16.53 33.68 -10.93
N GLU A 178 -16.86 34.97 -10.96
CA GLU A 178 -16.79 35.83 -12.17
C GLU A 178 -15.36 36.29 -12.48
N TYR A 179 -14.56 36.62 -11.46
CA TYR A 179 -13.11 36.77 -11.63
C TYR A 179 -12.54 35.46 -12.17
N GLU A 180 -13.00 34.32 -11.70
CA GLU A 180 -12.63 33.02 -12.24
C GLU A 180 -13.29 32.68 -13.58
N LYS A 181 -14.43 33.22 -14.00
CA LYS A 181 -14.92 32.99 -15.38
C LYS A 181 -14.09 33.76 -16.40
N ASN A 182 -13.60 34.94 -16.02
CA ASN A 182 -12.76 35.79 -16.86
C ASN A 182 -11.25 35.48 -16.72
N ASN A 183 -10.82 34.82 -15.63
CA ASN A 183 -9.46 34.34 -15.38
C ASN A 183 -9.36 32.80 -15.20
N ARG A 184 -10.38 32.01 -15.52
CA ARG A 184 -10.24 30.55 -15.72
C ARG A 184 -9.50 30.37 -17.01
N ILE A 185 -8.19 30.24 -16.89
CA ILE A 185 -7.48 29.33 -17.78
C ILE A 185 -7.73 27.92 -17.25
N ILE A 186 -8.90 27.37 -17.57
CA ILE A 186 -9.02 25.91 -17.67
C ILE A 186 -8.66 25.56 -19.09
N LYS A 187 -7.40 25.20 -19.27
CA LYS A 187 -7.05 24.20 -20.28
C LYS A 187 -6.28 23.13 -19.54
N SER A 188 -6.99 22.05 -19.22
CA SER A 188 -6.33 20.82 -18.80
C SER A 188 -5.44 20.37 -19.95
N ILE A 189 -4.13 20.50 -19.78
CA ILE A 189 -3.15 19.99 -20.73
C ILE A 189 -2.94 18.53 -20.35
N VAL A 190 -3.45 17.63 -21.19
CA VAL A 190 -3.34 16.19 -20.96
C VAL A 190 -2.15 15.68 -21.74
N PHE A 191 -1.10 15.31 -21.01
CA PHE A 191 0.04 14.62 -21.59
C PHE A 191 -0.20 13.12 -21.51
N LEU A 192 -0.18 12.44 -22.67
CA LEU A 192 -0.07 10.99 -22.69
C LEU A 192 1.26 10.57 -22.01
N PRO A 193 1.36 9.37 -21.41
CA PRO A 193 2.55 8.93 -20.68
C PRO A 193 3.87 9.13 -21.45
N GLU A 194 3.87 8.90 -22.76
CA GLU A 194 4.99 9.10 -23.69
C GLU A 194 5.41 10.57 -23.88
N HIS A 195 4.54 11.51 -23.57
CA HIS A 195 4.77 12.96 -23.74
C HIS A 195 4.82 13.71 -22.41
N LYS A 196 4.68 13.03 -21.27
CA LYS A 196 4.63 13.65 -19.94
C LYS A 196 5.87 14.48 -19.63
N GLN A 197 7.06 13.95 -19.93
CA GLN A 197 8.33 14.65 -19.71
C GLN A 197 8.48 15.88 -20.63
N ALA A 198 8.15 15.72 -21.91
CA ALA A 198 8.15 16.84 -22.86
C ALA A 198 7.14 17.93 -22.45
N GLY A 199 5.99 17.52 -21.91
CA GLY A 199 4.95 18.41 -21.42
C GLY A 199 5.38 19.28 -20.24
N ILE A 200 5.90 18.66 -19.18
CA ILE A 200 6.42 19.37 -18.00
C ILE A 200 7.47 20.40 -18.41
N ALA A 201 8.32 20.02 -19.34
CA ALA A 201 9.49 20.78 -19.69
C ALA A 201 9.17 21.96 -20.65
N ILE A 202 8.13 21.85 -21.48
CA ILE A 202 7.53 23.00 -22.19
C ILE A 202 6.93 24.02 -21.22
N LEU A 203 6.25 23.56 -20.15
CA LEU A 203 5.71 24.46 -19.14
C LEU A 203 6.82 25.19 -18.38
N GLU A 204 7.93 24.52 -18.12
CA GLU A 204 9.10 25.13 -17.49
C GLU A 204 9.78 26.15 -18.41
N TYR A 205 9.84 25.88 -19.72
CA TYR A 205 10.28 26.85 -20.73
C TYR A 205 9.41 28.11 -20.73
N PHE A 206 8.09 27.96 -20.75
CA PHE A 206 7.15 29.08 -20.68
C PHE A 206 7.33 29.92 -19.40
N SER A 207 7.54 29.24 -18.27
CA SER A 207 7.83 29.90 -16.98
C SER A 207 9.12 30.74 -17.05
N GLU A 208 10.12 30.27 -17.77
CA GLU A 208 11.38 30.98 -17.96
C GLU A 208 11.24 32.21 -18.86
N VAL A 209 10.50 32.08 -19.98
CA VAL A 209 10.22 33.21 -20.86
C VAL A 209 9.50 34.33 -20.11
N LEU A 210 8.54 33.98 -19.26
CA LEU A 210 7.81 34.94 -18.43
C LEU A 210 8.73 35.67 -17.44
N ARG A 211 9.60 34.93 -16.75
CA ARG A 211 10.58 35.53 -15.81
C ARG A 211 11.53 36.51 -16.51
N GLN A 212 11.89 36.25 -17.76
CA GLN A 212 12.84 37.10 -18.49
C GLN A 212 12.17 38.33 -19.11
N LYS A 213 11.02 38.15 -19.76
CA LYS A 213 10.33 39.23 -20.48
C LYS A 213 9.45 40.08 -19.57
N TYR A 214 8.85 39.48 -18.54
CA TYR A 214 7.90 40.13 -17.64
C TYR A 214 8.24 39.88 -16.16
N PRO A 215 9.45 40.25 -15.69
CA PRO A 215 9.91 39.93 -14.33
C PRO A 215 9.10 40.62 -13.21
N TYR A 216 8.49 41.76 -13.49
CA TYR A 216 7.84 42.63 -12.48
C TYR A 216 6.45 43.12 -12.91
N MET A 217 5.84 42.53 -13.94
CA MET A 217 4.51 42.90 -14.43
C MET A 217 3.53 41.73 -14.28
N GLU A 218 2.35 42.01 -13.73
CA GLU A 218 1.24 41.07 -13.75
C GLU A 218 0.69 40.99 -15.19
N VAL A 219 0.95 39.87 -15.86
CA VAL A 219 0.48 39.59 -17.23
C VAL A 219 -0.51 38.43 -17.20
N LYS A 220 -1.57 38.52 -18.02
CA LYS A 220 -2.52 37.42 -18.18
C LYS A 220 -1.92 36.38 -19.13
N ILE A 221 -1.86 35.12 -18.72
CA ILE A 221 -1.22 34.05 -19.49
C ILE A 221 -2.22 32.94 -19.77
N THR A 222 -2.43 32.60 -21.04
CA THR A 222 -3.27 31.46 -21.44
C THR A 222 -2.44 30.40 -22.13
N ILE A 223 -2.37 29.19 -21.57
CA ILE A 223 -1.68 28.06 -22.20
C ILE A 223 -2.70 27.11 -22.82
N GLU A 224 -2.55 26.79 -24.09
CA GLU A 224 -3.46 25.94 -24.85
C GLU A 224 -2.74 24.78 -25.51
N GLN A 225 -3.32 23.58 -25.46
CA GLN A 225 -2.84 22.43 -26.23
C GLN A 225 -3.85 22.04 -27.31
N LEU A 226 -3.36 21.85 -28.53
CA LEU A 226 -4.08 21.21 -29.63
C LEU A 226 -3.20 20.10 -30.19
N ASP A 227 -3.61 18.85 -30.02
CA ASP A 227 -2.81 17.66 -30.34
C ASP A 227 -1.42 17.70 -29.68
N LYS A 228 -0.37 17.79 -30.49
CA LYS A 228 1.03 17.83 -30.06
C LYS A 228 1.58 19.26 -29.93
N LYS A 229 0.78 20.28 -30.24
CA LYS A 229 1.17 21.69 -30.17
C LYS A 229 0.68 22.30 -28.87
N VAL A 230 1.55 23.04 -28.20
CA VAL A 230 1.27 23.81 -26.99
C VAL A 230 1.59 25.28 -27.26
N ARG A 231 0.62 26.16 -27.03
CA ARG A 231 0.75 27.61 -27.21
C ARG A 231 0.62 28.30 -25.88
N MET A 232 1.50 29.26 -25.60
CA MET A 232 1.34 30.24 -24.54
C MET A 232 0.98 31.58 -25.16
N ILE A 233 -0.13 32.14 -24.72
CA ILE A 233 -0.65 33.45 -25.12
C ILE A 233 -0.44 34.38 -23.92
N ILE A 234 0.31 35.46 -24.12
CA ILE A 234 0.61 36.46 -23.09
C ILE A 234 -0.16 37.74 -23.46
N ASP A 235 -0.96 38.22 -22.53
CA ASP A 235 -1.81 39.40 -22.66
C ASP A 235 -1.37 40.44 -21.60
N PRO A 236 -0.43 41.34 -21.95
CA PRO A 236 0.08 42.35 -21.03
C PRO A 236 -0.93 43.48 -20.78
N PRO A 237 -0.91 44.15 -19.61
CA PRO A 237 -1.85 45.25 -19.30
C PRO A 237 -1.80 46.41 -20.29
N GLU A 238 -0.61 46.66 -20.86
CA GLU A 238 -0.37 47.60 -21.94
C GLU A 238 0.55 46.93 -22.97
N GLY A 239 0.07 46.76 -24.21
CA GLY A 239 0.84 46.16 -25.30
C GLY A 239 0.01 45.27 -26.23
N GLU A 240 0.66 44.72 -27.25
CA GLU A 240 0.06 43.70 -28.11
C GLU A 240 0.17 42.30 -27.48
N GLN A 241 -0.82 41.46 -27.73
CA GLN A 241 -0.84 40.07 -27.32
C GLN A 241 0.31 39.30 -27.98
N GLU A 242 1.11 38.58 -27.19
CA GLU A 242 2.20 37.74 -27.69
C GLU A 242 1.79 36.26 -27.67
N ILE A 243 2.12 35.50 -28.74
CA ILE A 243 1.83 34.06 -28.83
C ILE A 243 3.11 33.28 -29.06
N ILE A 244 3.40 32.32 -28.19
CA ILE A 244 4.56 31.43 -28.25
C ILE A 244 4.08 29.99 -28.44
N GLU A 245 4.34 29.40 -29.60
CA GLU A 245 3.93 28.01 -29.94
C GLU A 245 5.13 27.06 -29.93
N ARG A 246 4.97 25.87 -29.32
CA ARG A 246 5.97 24.78 -29.30
C ARG A 246 5.32 23.43 -29.47
N THR A 247 6.05 22.42 -29.96
CA THR A 247 5.53 21.05 -30.05
C THR A 247 6.15 20.10 -29.03
N LEU A 248 5.36 19.14 -28.55
CA LEU A 248 5.80 18.06 -27.66
C LEU A 248 6.84 17.16 -28.34
N GLU A 249 6.82 17.06 -29.66
CA GLU A 249 7.79 16.28 -30.44
C GLU A 249 9.15 16.95 -30.49
N GLU A 250 9.22 18.25 -30.77
CA GLU A 250 10.48 19.01 -30.76
C GLU A 250 11.16 18.93 -29.39
N TYR A 251 10.39 19.13 -28.32
CA TYR A 251 10.93 19.01 -26.97
C TYR A 251 11.32 17.56 -26.64
N GLY A 252 10.51 16.57 -27.03
CA GLY A 252 10.84 15.15 -26.89
C GLY A 252 12.11 14.75 -27.66
N MET A 253 12.39 15.38 -28.81
CA MET A 253 13.62 15.19 -29.57
C MET A 253 14.84 15.78 -28.83
N VAL A 254 14.69 16.91 -28.15
CA VAL A 254 15.76 17.49 -27.31
C VAL A 254 16.06 16.63 -26.08
N ILE A 255 15.03 16.17 -25.35
CA ILE A 255 15.21 15.26 -24.20
C ILE A 255 15.84 13.94 -24.63
N SER A 256 15.42 13.39 -25.77
CA SER A 256 15.96 12.12 -26.28
C SER A 256 17.32 12.26 -26.98
N GLY A 257 17.89 13.47 -27.02
CA GLY A 257 19.19 13.75 -27.63
C GLY A 257 19.21 13.70 -29.16
N LYS A 258 18.04 13.64 -29.80
CA LYS A 258 17.87 13.60 -31.27
C LYS A 258 17.87 14.98 -31.92
N MET A 259 17.68 16.04 -31.13
CA MET A 259 17.78 17.45 -31.54
C MET A 259 18.68 18.18 -30.56
N LYS A 260 19.57 19.04 -31.07
CA LYS A 260 20.46 19.82 -30.20
C LYS A 260 19.72 21.00 -29.58
N PRO A 261 20.02 21.39 -28.33
CA PRO A 261 19.43 22.58 -27.71
C PRO A 261 19.61 23.87 -28.54
N GLU A 262 20.71 24.00 -29.30
CA GLU A 262 20.95 25.12 -30.24
C GLU A 262 19.98 25.17 -31.42
N GLU A 263 19.45 24.01 -31.83
CA GLU A 263 18.47 23.90 -32.91
C GLU A 263 17.06 24.18 -32.39
N PHE A 264 16.87 24.14 -31.07
CA PHE A 264 15.61 24.35 -30.38
C PHE A 264 15.44 25.77 -29.83
N LEU A 265 16.54 26.45 -29.47
CA LEU A 265 16.53 27.79 -28.88
C LEU A 265 17.53 28.72 -29.58
N GLU A 266 17.08 29.94 -29.88
CA GLU A 266 17.90 30.94 -30.57
C GLU A 266 18.82 31.72 -29.62
N ASN A 267 18.46 31.85 -28.33
CA ASN A 267 19.23 32.62 -27.36
C ASN A 267 20.36 31.77 -26.74
N PRO A 268 21.65 32.17 -26.89
CA PRO A 268 22.79 31.40 -26.38
C PRO A 268 22.77 31.13 -24.87
N MET A 269 22.18 32.03 -24.07
CA MET A 269 22.08 31.87 -22.62
C MET A 269 21.02 30.83 -22.24
N GLU A 270 19.92 30.76 -23.00
CA GLU A 270 18.86 29.76 -22.81
C GLU A 270 19.36 28.37 -23.22
N VAL A 271 20.12 28.28 -24.31
CA VAL A 271 20.77 27.04 -24.76
C VAL A 271 21.69 26.48 -23.68
N LEU A 272 22.53 27.33 -23.07
CA LEU A 272 23.45 26.91 -22.02
C LEU A 272 22.71 26.41 -20.76
N ARG A 273 21.62 27.08 -20.37
CA ARG A 273 20.78 26.64 -19.25
C ARG A 273 20.09 25.31 -19.52
N LEU A 274 19.53 25.13 -20.72
CA LEU A 274 18.87 23.89 -21.12
C LEU A 274 19.88 22.73 -21.15
N LYS A 275 21.10 22.96 -21.64
CA LYS A 275 22.19 21.98 -21.56
C LYS A 275 22.51 21.57 -20.12
N ASN A 276 22.70 22.52 -19.21
CA ASN A 276 22.97 22.22 -17.81
C ASN A 276 21.83 21.42 -17.16
N LYS A 277 20.57 21.75 -17.46
CA LYS A 277 19.42 21.00 -16.96
C LYS A 277 19.36 19.58 -17.50
N LEU A 278 19.59 19.39 -18.79
CA LEU A 278 19.64 18.06 -19.41
C LEU A 278 20.77 17.22 -18.81
N GLU A 279 21.92 17.83 -18.53
CA GLU A 279 23.05 17.15 -17.90
C GLU A 279 22.75 16.71 -16.44
N ILE A 280 22.06 17.57 -15.67
CA ILE A 280 21.57 17.23 -14.32
C ILE A 280 20.54 16.10 -14.40
N ALA A 281 19.54 16.20 -15.29
CA ALA A 281 18.53 15.16 -15.46
C ALA A 281 19.14 13.83 -15.91
N GLU A 282 20.14 13.85 -16.81
CA GLU A 282 20.88 12.66 -17.21
C GLU A 282 21.70 12.09 -16.05
N MET A 283 22.25 12.94 -15.18
CA MET A 283 22.95 12.50 -13.97
C MET A 283 21.98 11.84 -12.99
N GLU A 284 20.81 12.43 -12.74
CA GLU A 284 19.74 11.88 -11.89
C GLU A 284 19.24 10.54 -12.43
N LEU A 285 18.92 10.46 -13.72
CA LEU A 285 18.53 9.20 -14.38
C LEU A 285 19.62 8.13 -14.30
N ARG A 286 20.90 8.51 -14.41
CA ARG A 286 22.03 7.58 -14.20
C ARG A 286 22.12 7.12 -12.74
N GLN A 287 21.78 7.96 -11.76
CA GLN A 287 21.73 7.56 -10.36
C GLN A 287 20.54 6.65 -10.09
N GLU A 288 19.35 6.98 -10.58
CA GLU A 288 18.16 6.14 -10.47
C GLU A 288 18.38 4.78 -11.11
N ARG A 289 18.98 4.71 -12.31
CA ARG A 289 19.34 3.43 -12.95
C ARG A 289 20.32 2.62 -12.11
N ARG A 290 21.29 3.25 -11.44
CA ARG A 290 22.20 2.53 -10.52
C ARG A 290 21.45 2.01 -9.30
N ILE A 291 20.55 2.80 -8.71
CA ILE A 291 19.70 2.37 -7.60
C ILE A 291 18.82 1.20 -8.05
N PHE A 292 18.20 1.30 -9.22
CA PHE A 292 17.39 0.25 -9.81
C PHE A 292 18.19 -1.04 -10.03
N GLN A 293 19.39 -0.95 -10.61
CA GLN A 293 20.30 -2.09 -10.77
C GLN A 293 20.70 -2.72 -9.42
N LEU A 294 20.94 -1.90 -8.38
CA LEU A 294 21.21 -2.39 -7.04
C LEU A 294 19.99 -3.12 -6.44
N THR A 295 18.79 -2.60 -6.65
CA THR A 295 17.55 -3.25 -6.21
C THR A 295 17.27 -4.53 -7.01
N GLU A 296 17.49 -4.54 -8.32
CA GLU A 296 17.31 -5.70 -9.19
C GLU A 296 18.30 -6.80 -8.82
N ASN A 297 19.57 -6.46 -8.57
CA ASN A 297 20.56 -7.40 -8.02
C ASN A 297 20.14 -7.96 -6.65
N HIS A 298 19.54 -7.13 -5.78
CA HIS A 298 19.04 -7.58 -4.48
C HIS A 298 17.85 -8.55 -4.63
N TYR A 299 16.90 -8.26 -5.52
CA TYR A 299 15.80 -9.18 -5.84
C TYR A 299 16.31 -10.45 -6.50
N GLY A 300 17.26 -10.36 -7.44
CA GLY A 300 17.90 -11.50 -8.09
C GLY A 300 18.63 -12.41 -7.09
N ASN A 301 19.40 -11.84 -6.17
CA ASN A 301 20.05 -12.60 -5.10
C ASN A 301 19.05 -13.27 -4.17
N ARG A 302 17.91 -12.61 -3.88
CA ARG A 302 16.84 -13.18 -3.07
C ARG A 302 16.08 -14.29 -3.80
N ILE A 303 15.86 -14.15 -5.12
CA ILE A 303 15.31 -15.20 -5.98
C ILE A 303 16.25 -16.40 -6.01
N LEU A 304 17.56 -16.20 -6.25
CA LEU A 304 18.56 -17.28 -6.21
C LEU A 304 18.61 -17.98 -4.84
N SER A 305 18.50 -17.22 -3.75
CA SER A 305 18.41 -17.79 -2.39
C SER A 305 17.15 -18.65 -2.21
N LEU A 306 16.00 -18.16 -2.67
CA LEU A 306 14.73 -18.88 -2.62
C LEU A 306 14.73 -20.12 -3.52
N GLU A 307 15.33 -20.04 -4.71
CA GLU A 307 15.50 -21.17 -5.63
C GLU A 307 16.42 -22.25 -5.04
N ASN A 308 17.49 -21.85 -4.34
CA ASN A 308 18.34 -22.76 -3.59
C ASN A 308 17.59 -23.42 -2.42
N GLU A 309 16.76 -22.68 -1.68
CA GLU A 309 15.89 -23.24 -0.63
C GLU A 309 14.87 -24.23 -1.21
N ILE A 310 14.23 -23.89 -2.33
CA ILE A 310 13.30 -24.78 -3.04
C ILE A 310 14.02 -26.05 -3.53
N THR A 311 15.24 -25.92 -4.06
CA THR A 311 16.05 -27.07 -4.52
C THR A 311 16.44 -27.96 -3.34
N ASN A 312 16.80 -27.39 -2.19
CA ASN A 312 17.07 -28.14 -0.96
C ASN A 312 15.81 -28.88 -0.48
N LEU A 313 14.63 -28.24 -0.53
CA LEU A 313 13.36 -28.89 -0.20
C LEU A 313 13.04 -30.03 -1.17
N TYR A 314 13.24 -29.85 -2.48
CA TYR A 314 13.11 -30.95 -3.45
C TYR A 314 14.13 -32.07 -3.21
N GLY A 315 15.33 -31.76 -2.74
CA GLY A 315 16.34 -32.75 -2.32
C GLY A 315 15.88 -33.54 -1.09
N ILE A 316 15.35 -32.87 -0.07
CA ILE A 316 14.80 -33.51 1.13
C ILE A 316 13.59 -34.38 0.79
N ILE A 317 12.68 -33.88 -0.05
CA ILE A 317 11.50 -34.61 -0.53
C ILE A 317 11.95 -35.79 -1.41
N GLY A 318 12.91 -35.59 -2.31
CA GLY A 318 13.48 -36.63 -3.17
C GLY A 318 14.20 -37.73 -2.39
N GLN A 319 14.92 -37.38 -1.31
CA GLN A 319 15.49 -38.34 -0.37
C GLN A 319 14.40 -39.08 0.42
N ALA A 320 13.33 -38.39 0.84
CA ALA A 320 12.19 -39.02 1.50
C ALA A 320 11.48 -40.04 0.58
N PHE A 321 11.30 -39.73 -0.71
CA PHE A 321 10.74 -40.65 -1.72
C PHE A 321 11.74 -41.73 -2.20
N GLY A 322 13.04 -41.46 -2.18
CA GLY A 322 14.07 -42.46 -2.46
C GLY A 322 14.08 -43.55 -1.40
N ASN A 323 13.97 -43.16 -0.14
CA ASN A 323 13.92 -44.07 1.00
C ASN A 323 12.60 -44.88 1.03
N SER A 324 11.47 -44.34 0.56
CA SER A 324 10.21 -45.11 0.45
C SER A 324 10.28 -46.21 -0.62
N LYS A 325 11.00 -45.98 -1.72
CA LYS A 325 11.30 -47.02 -2.73
C LYS A 325 12.16 -48.15 -2.17
N GLU A 326 13.12 -47.84 -1.30
CA GLU A 326 13.98 -48.84 -0.67
C GLU A 326 13.19 -49.70 0.32
N THR A 327 12.31 -49.12 1.13
CA THR A 327 11.38 -49.84 2.01
C THR A 327 10.42 -50.75 1.22
N ASN A 328 9.86 -50.27 0.10
CA ASN A 328 9.01 -51.07 -0.78
C ASN A 328 9.78 -52.24 -1.44
N ASN A 329 11.06 -52.05 -1.79
CA ASN A 329 11.90 -53.13 -2.33
C ASN A 329 12.21 -54.21 -1.28
N ILE A 330 12.46 -53.82 -0.02
CA ILE A 330 12.69 -54.78 1.07
C ILE A 330 11.39 -55.55 1.40
N MET A 331 10.23 -54.89 1.40
CA MET A 331 8.92 -55.56 1.56
C MET A 331 8.65 -56.56 0.43
N LYS A 332 8.89 -56.18 -0.83
CA LYS A 332 8.78 -57.10 -1.96
C LYS A 332 9.69 -58.31 -1.82
N THR A 333 10.91 -58.10 -1.34
CA THR A 333 11.86 -59.20 -1.08
C THR A 333 11.35 -60.14 0.02
N LEU A 334 10.68 -59.63 1.05
CA LEU A 334 10.06 -60.46 2.09
C LEU A 334 8.85 -61.23 1.55
N VAL A 335 7.99 -60.59 0.78
CA VAL A 335 6.83 -61.21 0.11
C VAL A 335 7.30 -62.37 -0.79
N GLU A 336 8.36 -62.16 -1.58
CA GLU A 336 8.98 -63.20 -2.40
C GLU A 336 9.60 -64.32 -1.55
N LYS A 337 10.29 -64.00 -0.45
CA LYS A 337 10.91 -65.01 0.43
C LYS A 337 9.89 -65.95 1.09
N TYR A 338 8.65 -65.49 1.32
CA TYR A 338 7.61 -66.23 2.01
C TYR A 338 6.43 -66.65 1.11
N HIS A 339 6.58 -66.58 -0.22
CA HIS A 339 5.54 -66.93 -1.20
C HIS A 339 4.94 -68.34 -1.01
N ASP A 340 5.72 -69.30 -0.52
CA ASP A 340 5.30 -70.68 -0.26
C ASP A 340 4.38 -70.86 0.96
N SER A 341 4.08 -69.79 1.71
CA SER A 341 3.22 -69.83 2.90
C SER A 341 2.08 -68.85 2.76
N GLU A 342 0.90 -69.37 2.45
CA GLU A 342 -0.32 -68.58 2.23
C GLU A 342 -0.67 -67.69 3.43
N ILE A 343 -0.40 -68.16 4.65
CA ILE A 343 -0.65 -67.42 5.91
C ILE A 343 0.38 -66.30 6.10
N ALA A 344 1.65 -66.57 5.79
CA ALA A 344 2.72 -65.56 5.87
C ALA A 344 2.53 -64.46 4.82
N LEU A 345 2.16 -64.87 3.60
CA LEU A 345 1.90 -63.98 2.48
C LEU A 345 0.71 -63.07 2.78
N SER A 346 -0.35 -63.61 3.38
CA SER A 346 -1.51 -62.83 3.83
C SER A 346 -1.13 -61.77 4.87
N ALA A 347 -0.24 -62.10 5.80
CA ALA A 347 0.26 -61.13 6.78
C ALA A 347 1.10 -60.02 6.11
N LEU A 348 2.03 -60.40 5.23
CA LEU A 348 2.94 -59.46 4.58
C LEU A 348 2.23 -58.52 3.60
N ASN A 349 1.26 -59.02 2.83
CA ASN A 349 0.47 -58.21 1.90
C ASN A 349 -0.42 -57.20 2.65
N LEU A 350 -0.99 -57.60 3.79
CA LEU A 350 -1.78 -56.68 4.62
C LEU A 350 -0.90 -55.59 5.22
N ILE A 351 0.34 -55.90 5.58
CA ILE A 351 1.33 -54.90 6.03
C ILE A 351 1.72 -53.99 4.85
N GLU A 352 1.99 -54.53 3.66
CA GLU A 352 2.32 -53.76 2.45
C GLU A 352 1.22 -52.76 2.07
N GLU A 353 -0.04 -53.20 2.08
CA GLU A 353 -1.20 -52.35 1.78
C GLU A 353 -1.34 -51.19 2.77
N LYS A 354 -1.07 -51.44 4.06
CA LYS A 354 -1.31 -50.48 5.13
C LYS A 354 -0.09 -49.62 5.50
N ILE A 355 1.08 -49.88 4.92
CA ILE A 355 2.29 -49.06 5.15
C ILE A 355 2.09 -47.62 4.66
N GLU A 356 1.38 -47.41 3.55
CA GLU A 356 1.17 -46.07 2.97
C GLU A 356 -0.05 -45.35 3.57
N THR A 357 -1.06 -46.09 4.05
CA THR A 357 -2.33 -45.53 4.55
C THR A 357 -2.47 -45.51 6.07
N GLY A 358 -1.55 -46.15 6.80
CA GLY A 358 -1.60 -46.34 8.25
C GLY A 358 -2.33 -47.62 8.69
N ILE A 359 -1.96 -48.15 9.87
CA ILE A 359 -2.54 -49.36 10.48
C ILE A 359 -3.54 -48.98 11.59
N SER A 360 -4.81 -49.36 11.39
CA SER A 360 -5.85 -49.24 12.44
C SER A 360 -5.68 -50.32 13.52
N ASP A 361 -6.35 -50.17 14.67
CA ASP A 361 -6.24 -51.16 15.77
C ASP A 361 -6.82 -52.53 15.36
N GLU A 362 -7.83 -52.55 14.50
CA GLU A 362 -8.41 -53.78 13.94
C GLU A 362 -7.46 -54.47 12.95
N ASP A 363 -6.74 -53.69 12.14
CA ASP A 363 -5.72 -54.21 11.23
C ASP A 363 -4.54 -54.81 12.01
N ALA A 364 -4.12 -54.16 13.10
CA ALA A 364 -3.06 -54.65 13.97
C ALA A 364 -3.41 -56.02 14.61
N GLU A 365 -4.66 -56.21 15.04
CA GLU A 365 -5.13 -57.48 15.60
C GLU A 365 -5.20 -58.60 14.54
N LYS A 366 -5.60 -58.27 13.31
CA LYS A 366 -5.58 -59.22 12.18
C LYS A 366 -4.16 -59.63 11.80
N ILE A 367 -3.25 -58.66 11.68
CA ILE A 367 -1.83 -58.89 11.38
C ILE A 367 -1.20 -59.76 12.48
N TYR A 368 -1.52 -59.48 13.75
CA TYR A 368 -1.07 -60.28 14.88
C TYR A 368 -1.47 -61.75 14.75
N LYS A 369 -2.74 -62.02 14.49
CA LYS A 369 -3.26 -63.39 14.36
C LYS A 369 -2.58 -64.14 13.21
N LEU A 370 -2.43 -63.49 12.06
CA LEU A 370 -1.77 -64.08 10.89
C LEU A 370 -0.28 -64.37 11.14
N LEU A 371 0.45 -63.46 11.79
CA LEU A 371 1.86 -63.68 12.15
C LEU A 371 2.02 -64.76 13.22
N TYR A 372 1.10 -64.84 14.18
CA TYR A 372 1.07 -65.88 15.20
C TYR A 372 0.90 -67.27 14.60
N ASP A 373 0.02 -67.42 13.61
CA ASP A 373 -0.21 -68.70 12.92
C ASP A 373 0.93 -69.01 11.92
N ALA A 374 1.49 -67.98 11.25
CA ALA A 374 2.59 -68.14 10.31
C ALA A 374 3.88 -68.62 10.97
N ARG A 375 4.15 -68.23 12.23
CA ARG A 375 5.39 -68.59 12.93
C ARG A 375 5.56 -70.09 13.16
N GLU A 376 4.45 -70.84 13.32
CA GLU A 376 4.51 -72.29 13.55
C GLU A 376 5.03 -73.03 12.31
N LYS A 377 4.75 -72.48 11.11
CA LYS A 377 5.16 -73.06 9.83
C LYS A 377 6.46 -72.47 9.30
N LYS A 378 6.75 -71.19 9.58
CA LYS A 378 7.90 -70.44 9.08
C LYS A 378 8.44 -69.51 10.20
N PRO A 379 9.26 -70.02 11.14
CA PRO A 379 9.68 -69.25 12.31
C PRO A 379 10.56 -68.03 11.99
N GLY A 380 11.23 -68.03 10.83
CA GLY A 380 12.08 -66.92 10.38
C GLY A 380 11.34 -65.62 10.07
N ILE A 381 10.02 -65.68 9.85
CA ILE A 381 9.23 -64.52 9.42
C ILE A 381 9.25 -63.40 10.45
N ILE A 382 9.22 -63.74 11.74
CA ILE A 382 9.21 -62.77 12.84
C ILE A 382 10.57 -62.06 12.92
N THR A 383 11.66 -62.79 12.75
CA THR A 383 13.03 -62.25 12.80
C THR A 383 13.31 -61.35 11.61
N ASP A 384 12.88 -61.77 10.41
CA ASP A 384 13.03 -60.97 9.20
C ASP A 384 12.17 -59.69 9.25
N LEU A 385 10.93 -59.80 9.75
CA LEU A 385 10.04 -58.66 9.92
C LEU A 385 10.57 -57.68 10.98
N LYS A 386 11.14 -58.19 12.08
CA LYS A 386 11.81 -57.38 13.10
C LYS A 386 13.03 -56.66 12.53
N THR A 387 13.82 -57.34 11.70
CA THR A 387 14.99 -56.75 11.03
C THR A 387 14.56 -55.66 10.05
N PHE A 388 13.48 -55.88 9.32
CA PHE A 388 12.85 -54.88 8.46
C PHE A 388 12.36 -53.66 9.24
N ILE A 389 11.64 -53.86 10.36
CA ILE A 389 11.15 -52.77 11.21
C ILE A 389 12.32 -51.96 11.78
N ILE A 390 13.34 -52.61 12.35
CA ILE A 390 14.50 -51.94 12.95
C ILE A 390 15.35 -51.24 11.88
N GLY A 391 15.56 -51.88 10.72
CA GLY A 391 16.27 -51.27 9.59
C GLY A 391 15.54 -50.06 9.00
N SER A 392 14.21 -50.04 9.09
CA SER A 392 13.38 -48.92 8.64
C SER A 392 13.32 -47.76 9.65
N MET A 393 13.84 -47.94 10.88
CA MET A 393 13.89 -46.89 11.91
C MET A 393 15.03 -45.88 11.73
N SER A 394 16.06 -46.22 10.94
CA SER A 394 17.18 -45.31 10.67
C SER A 394 16.96 -44.53 9.36
N GLY A 395 16.36 -43.35 9.43
CA GLY A 395 16.17 -42.43 8.28
C GLY A 395 14.81 -41.72 8.29
N ALA A 396 14.51 -40.93 7.25
CA ALA A 396 13.23 -40.21 7.10
C ALA A 396 12.00 -41.13 7.05
N THR A 397 12.22 -42.42 6.72
CA THR A 397 11.24 -43.52 6.83
C THR A 397 10.75 -43.73 8.27
N GLY A 398 11.59 -43.43 9.26
CA GLY A 398 11.25 -43.55 10.68
C GLY A 398 10.03 -42.72 11.07
N ASN A 399 9.76 -41.58 10.41
CA ASN A 399 8.58 -40.74 10.67
C ASN A 399 7.30 -41.28 10.00
N MET A 400 7.40 -41.97 8.86
CA MET A 400 6.24 -42.58 8.18
C MET A 400 5.77 -43.83 8.91
N VAL A 401 6.71 -44.61 9.46
CA VAL A 401 6.39 -45.82 10.24
C VAL A 401 6.31 -45.51 11.74
N ALA A 402 6.57 -44.28 12.20
CA ALA A 402 6.55 -43.88 13.62
C ALA A 402 5.18 -44.09 14.29
N ASP A 403 4.08 -43.93 13.57
CA ASP A 403 2.72 -44.17 14.10
C ASP A 403 2.33 -45.65 14.10
N ILE A 404 3.00 -46.44 13.25
CA ILE A 404 2.74 -47.87 13.04
C ILE A 404 3.61 -48.73 13.97
N ILE A 405 4.86 -48.31 14.18
CA ILE A 405 5.89 -48.99 14.99
C ILE A 405 5.40 -49.24 16.41
N PRO A 406 4.87 -48.28 17.18
CA PRO A 406 4.35 -48.54 18.53
C PRO A 406 3.27 -49.62 18.55
N LYS A 407 2.39 -49.69 17.54
CA LYS A 407 1.32 -50.69 17.45
C LYS A 407 1.86 -52.08 17.09
N LEU A 408 2.80 -52.17 16.15
CA LEU A 408 3.50 -53.42 15.83
C LEU A 408 4.45 -53.87 16.97
N LEU A 409 5.06 -52.91 17.69
CA LEU A 409 5.89 -53.16 18.87
C LEU A 409 5.04 -53.56 20.08
N LEU A 410 3.79 -53.12 20.20
CA LEU A 410 2.82 -53.58 21.20
C LEU A 410 2.39 -55.04 20.99
N LEU A 411 2.71 -55.63 19.83
CA LEU A 411 2.63 -57.07 19.57
C LEU A 411 3.89 -57.83 20.06
N LEU A 412 4.98 -57.13 20.39
CA LEU A 412 6.23 -57.70 20.94
C LEU A 412 6.22 -58.15 22.43
N PRO A 413 5.24 -57.86 23.31
CA PRO A 413 5.27 -58.40 24.68
C PRO A 413 5.26 -59.95 24.72
N ILE A 414 4.95 -60.63 23.62
CA ILE A 414 5.09 -62.08 23.43
C ILE A 414 6.41 -62.46 22.70
N ILE A 415 7.13 -61.49 22.16
CA ILE A 415 8.48 -61.68 21.57
C ILE A 415 9.58 -61.61 22.65
N ASN A 416 9.27 -61.11 23.85
CA ASN A 416 10.20 -61.10 25.00
C ASN A 416 9.73 -61.93 26.22
N LYS A 417 8.54 -62.52 26.19
CA LYS A 417 8.19 -63.65 27.04
C LYS A 417 8.11 -64.87 26.14
N PHE A 418 9.27 -65.51 25.97
CA PHE A 418 9.59 -66.89 25.56
C PHE A 418 10.87 -66.89 24.74
#